data_AF-A0A2M8WRI4-F1
#
_entry.id   AF-A0A2M8WRI4-F1
#
_cell.length_a   1.000
_cell.length_b   1.000
_cell.length_c   1.000
_cell.angle_alpha   90.00
_cell.angle_beta   90.00
_cell.angle_gamma   90.00
#
_symmetry.space_group_name_H-M   'P 1'
#
loop_
_entity.id
_entity.type
_entity.pdbx_description
1 polymer ?
#
loop_
_entity_poly.entity_id
_entity_poly.type
_entity_poly.pdbx_seq_one_letter_code
_entity_poly.pdbx_strand_id
1 'polypeptide(L)'
;MPALLDVLTRPVTARPSLDTDATSGPGAELTTDVAAEAEAWLRTQPRPRLEVSWVRRGRVTLVRDAAHLASLVAALGQGAFGVLETPSVRWAQTMRVDGGYVVEVNGVPGPDCFVRRAVALPGPGRDAGSGDLVPTVSEAADLLWCWVHARALPGYELTPLGDHRT
;
A
#
# COMPACT_ATOMS: atom_id res chain seq x y z
N MET A 1 -33.66 1.83 47.43
CA MET A 1 -32.64 2.36 48.35
C MET A 1 -31.54 3.01 47.51
N PRO A 2 -31.30 4.33 47.62
CA PRO A 2 -30.32 5.05 46.83
C PRO A 2 -29.01 5.29 47.60
N ALA A 3 -27.88 5.07 46.96
CA ALA A 3 -26.51 5.54 47.27
C ALA A 3 -25.61 4.93 46.17
N LEU A 4 -24.69 5.60 45.49
CA LEU A 4 -23.77 6.65 45.89
C LEU A 4 -23.50 7.60 44.70
N LEU A 5 -23.55 8.90 44.97
CA LEU A 5 -22.86 9.94 44.21
C LEU A 5 -21.75 10.46 45.12
N ASP A 6 -20.51 10.06 44.86
CA ASP A 6 -19.32 10.70 45.40
C ASP A 6 -18.49 11.23 44.23
N VAL A 7 -18.85 12.44 43.79
CA VAL A 7 -18.00 13.26 42.90
C VAL A 7 -17.10 14.08 43.81
N LEU A 8 -15.96 13.52 44.16
CA LEU A 8 -14.89 14.23 44.86
C LEU A 8 -14.16 15.15 43.87
N THR A 9 -14.41 16.43 44.09
CA THR A 9 -13.61 17.60 43.71
C THR A 9 -12.10 17.32 43.84
N ARG A 10 -11.38 17.40 42.71
CA ARG A 10 -9.91 17.46 42.72
C ARG A 10 -9.44 18.92 42.69
N PRO A 11 -8.45 19.30 43.53
CA PRO A 11 -7.95 20.65 43.63
C PRO A 11 -7.11 21.04 42.40
N VAL A 12 -7.35 22.27 41.92
CA VAL A 12 -6.53 22.98 40.94
C VAL A 12 -5.09 23.06 41.46
N THR A 13 -4.18 22.34 40.80
CA THR A 13 -2.75 22.44 41.08
C THR A 13 -2.21 23.68 40.38
N ALA A 14 -1.53 24.52 41.17
CA ALA A 14 -0.99 25.81 40.77
C ALA A 14 -0.06 25.72 39.55
N ARG A 15 -0.18 26.71 38.66
CA ARG A 15 0.79 26.97 37.59
C ARG A 15 2.12 27.41 38.23
N PRO A 16 3.27 26.80 37.89
CA PRO A 16 4.55 27.40 38.17
C PRO A 16 4.74 28.63 37.27
N SER A 17 4.99 29.79 37.89
CA SER A 17 5.47 30.99 37.18
C SER A 17 6.84 30.70 36.58
N LEU A 18 6.95 30.85 35.26
CA LEU A 18 8.22 30.85 34.55
C LEU A 18 8.86 32.23 34.70
N ASP A 19 9.79 32.36 35.65
CA ASP A 19 10.75 33.45 35.65
C ASP A 19 11.63 33.33 34.41
N THR A 20 11.51 34.32 33.53
CA THR A 20 12.29 34.42 32.30
C THR A 20 13.54 35.23 32.60
N ASP A 21 14.57 34.57 33.12
CA ASP A 21 15.87 35.20 33.31
C ASP A 21 16.73 34.97 32.05
N ALA A 22 16.93 36.05 31.30
CA ALA A 22 17.65 36.08 30.04
C ALA A 22 19.16 36.07 30.29
N THR A 23 19.81 34.91 30.15
CA THR A 23 21.27 34.83 29.99
C THR A 23 21.58 34.44 28.54
N SER A 24 21.94 35.44 27.74
CA SER A 24 22.45 35.27 26.37
C SER A 24 23.88 34.72 26.42
N GLY A 25 24.02 33.42 26.20
CA GLY A 25 25.28 32.79 25.79
C GLY A 25 25.43 32.78 24.26
N PRO A 26 26.65 32.70 23.71
CA PRO A 26 26.88 32.65 22.27
C PRO A 26 26.32 31.33 21.73
N GLY A 27 25.14 31.42 21.11
CA GLY A 27 24.44 30.29 20.50
C GLY A 27 25.21 29.81 19.27
N ALA A 28 26.13 28.87 19.47
CA ALA A 28 26.63 28.05 18.39
C ALA A 28 25.43 27.34 17.75
N GLU A 29 25.28 27.55 16.45
CA GLU A 29 24.24 27.01 15.57
C GLU A 29 24.20 25.48 15.64
N LEU A 30 23.48 24.93 16.62
CA LEU A 30 22.95 23.57 16.58
C LEU A 30 21.51 23.65 16.07
N THR A 31 21.34 24.15 14.85
CA THR A 31 20.18 23.79 14.02
C THR A 31 20.47 22.41 13.43
N THR A 32 20.66 21.42 14.30
CA THR A 32 20.56 20.02 13.88
C THR A 32 19.19 19.89 13.26
N ASP A 33 19.18 19.53 11.98
CA ASP A 33 17.99 19.49 11.14
C ASP A 33 17.00 18.47 11.72
N VAL A 34 16.12 18.95 12.61
CA VAL A 34 15.08 18.17 13.28
C VAL A 34 14.20 17.48 12.24
N ALA A 35 14.04 18.05 11.03
CA ALA A 35 13.29 17.41 9.96
C ALA A 35 14.06 16.20 9.40
N ALA A 36 15.36 16.32 9.15
CA ALA A 36 16.19 15.18 8.73
C ALA A 36 16.27 14.07 9.80
N GLU A 37 16.39 14.44 11.08
CA GLU A 37 16.42 13.48 12.19
C GLU A 37 15.06 12.78 12.36
N ALA A 38 13.95 13.54 12.28
CA ALA A 38 12.60 12.98 12.29
C ALA A 38 12.35 12.07 11.09
N GLU A 39 12.83 12.42 9.89
CA GLU A 39 12.69 11.58 8.70
C GLU A 39 13.58 10.32 8.76
N ALA A 40 14.76 10.41 9.37
CA ALA A 40 15.58 9.24 9.66
C ALA A 40 14.91 8.32 10.69
N TRP A 41 14.34 8.87 11.76
CA TRP A 41 13.58 8.12 12.76
C TRP A 41 12.31 7.49 12.18
N LEU A 42 11.56 8.19 11.33
CA LEU A 42 10.41 7.62 10.62
C LEU A 42 10.80 6.46 9.70
N ARG A 43 12.00 6.50 9.11
CA ARG A 43 12.55 5.38 8.32
C ARG A 43 12.91 4.16 9.18
N THR A 44 13.23 4.35 10.47
CA THR A 44 13.54 3.25 11.40
C THR A 44 12.31 2.71 12.13
N GLN A 45 11.18 3.43 12.11
CA GLN A 45 9.94 2.94 12.69
C GLN A 45 9.43 1.70 11.94
N PRO A 46 8.97 0.65 12.65
CA PRO A 46 8.27 -0.46 12.02
C PRO A 46 7.06 0.10 11.27
N ARG A 47 7.06 -0.03 9.93
CA ARG A 47 5.91 0.40 9.14
C ARG A 47 4.70 -0.40 9.62
N PRO A 48 3.57 0.25 9.96
CA PRO A 48 2.36 -0.48 10.31
C PRO A 48 2.06 -1.45 9.17
N ARG A 49 1.79 -2.71 9.53
CA ARG A 49 1.36 -3.71 8.54
C ARG A 49 0.10 -3.15 7.91
N LEU A 50 0.18 -2.76 6.63
CA LEU A 50 -0.99 -2.43 5.85
C LEU A 50 -1.89 -3.66 5.88
N GLU A 51 -3.12 -3.50 6.38
CA GLU A 51 -4.11 -4.56 6.29
C GLU A 51 -4.45 -4.72 4.81
N VAL A 52 -3.94 -5.76 4.17
CA VAL A 52 -4.24 -6.02 2.76
C VAL A 52 -5.40 -7.00 2.71
N SER A 53 -6.46 -6.68 1.98
CA SER A 53 -7.62 -7.54 1.83
C SER A 53 -7.76 -8.03 0.39
N TRP A 54 -8.20 -9.27 0.25
CA TRP A 54 -8.56 -9.88 -1.02
C TRP A 54 -10.08 -10.04 -1.08
N VAL A 55 -10.70 -9.47 -2.12
CA VAL A 55 -12.13 -9.48 -2.36
C VAL A 55 -12.44 -10.35 -3.58
N ARG A 56 -13.27 -11.38 -3.39
CA ARG A 56 -13.75 -12.24 -4.47
C ARG A 56 -15.20 -12.62 -4.24
N ARG A 57 -16.09 -12.27 -5.19
CA ARG A 57 -17.54 -12.57 -5.12
C ARG A 57 -18.16 -12.14 -3.78
N GLY A 58 -17.80 -10.94 -3.31
CA GLY A 58 -18.28 -10.39 -2.02
C GLY A 58 -17.65 -11.01 -0.77
N ARG A 59 -16.75 -11.99 -0.89
CA ARG A 59 -15.99 -12.53 0.24
C ARG A 59 -14.68 -11.78 0.42
N VAL A 60 -14.42 -11.34 1.64
CA VAL A 60 -13.19 -10.64 2.04
C VAL A 60 -12.28 -11.61 2.77
N THR A 61 -10.99 -11.61 2.44
CA THR A 61 -9.95 -12.42 3.09
C THR A 61 -8.74 -11.55 3.39
N LEU A 62 -8.26 -11.57 4.63
CA LEU A 62 -7.03 -10.85 4.98
C LEU A 62 -5.81 -11.56 4.38
N VAL A 63 -5.00 -10.82 3.64
CA VAL A 63 -3.79 -11.31 2.99
C VAL A 63 -2.60 -11.07 3.92
N ARG A 64 -1.79 -12.11 4.14
CA ARG A 64 -0.70 -12.10 5.14
C ARG A 64 0.64 -11.75 4.51
N ASP A 65 0.87 -12.29 3.32
CA ASP A 65 2.09 -12.18 2.55
C ASP A 65 1.80 -12.54 1.08
N ALA A 66 2.83 -12.41 0.23
CA ALA A 66 2.75 -12.74 -1.19
C ALA A 66 2.44 -14.22 -1.47
N ALA A 67 2.90 -15.15 -0.63
CA ALA A 67 2.64 -16.59 -0.81
C ALA A 67 1.18 -16.94 -0.53
N HIS A 68 0.59 -16.30 0.49
CA HIS A 68 -0.84 -16.39 0.76
C HIS A 68 -1.65 -15.82 -0.41
N LEU A 69 -1.23 -14.68 -0.96
CA LEU A 69 -1.86 -14.09 -2.15
C LEU A 69 -1.79 -15.03 -3.36
N ALA A 70 -0.64 -15.63 -3.64
CA ALA A 70 -0.48 -16.60 -4.71
C ALA A 70 -1.46 -17.78 -4.57
N SER A 71 -1.69 -18.27 -3.36
CA SER A 71 -2.69 -19.32 -3.10
C SER A 71 -4.12 -18.85 -3.43
N LEU A 72 -4.45 -17.59 -3.15
CA LEU A 72 -5.77 -17.01 -3.47
C LEU A 72 -5.95 -16.81 -4.98
N VAL A 73 -4.90 -16.39 -5.68
CA VAL A 73 -4.87 -16.24 -7.15
C VAL A 73 -4.97 -17.60 -7.84
N ALA A 74 -4.26 -18.61 -7.35
CA ALA A 74 -4.36 -19.99 -7.87
C ALA A 74 -5.78 -20.56 -7.76
N ALA A 75 -6.55 -20.15 -6.75
CA ALA A 75 -7.92 -20.59 -6.54
C ALA A 75 -8.94 -19.92 -7.49
N LEU A 76 -8.51 -19.01 -8.37
CA LEU A 76 -9.36 -18.42 -9.39
C LEU A 76 -9.64 -19.45 -10.49
N GLY A 77 -10.93 -19.73 -10.73
CA GLY A 77 -11.36 -20.48 -11.90
C GLY A 77 -11.30 -19.60 -13.17
N GLN A 78 -11.42 -20.22 -14.33
CA GLN A 78 -11.46 -19.51 -15.61
C GLN A 78 -12.53 -18.39 -15.62
N GLY A 79 -12.15 -17.20 -16.08
CA GLY A 79 -13.02 -16.01 -16.11
C GLY A 79 -13.34 -15.40 -14.73
N ALA A 80 -12.82 -15.98 -13.64
CA ALA A 80 -12.96 -15.39 -12.32
C ALA A 80 -11.89 -14.31 -12.10
N PHE A 81 -12.28 -13.27 -11.37
CA PHE A 81 -11.38 -12.22 -10.92
C PHE A 81 -11.39 -12.08 -9.40
N GLY A 82 -10.37 -11.41 -8.89
CA GLY A 82 -10.30 -10.97 -7.51
C GLY A 82 -9.55 -9.65 -7.40
N VAL A 83 -9.88 -8.88 -6.37
CA VAL A 83 -9.34 -7.54 -6.12
C VAL A 83 -8.55 -7.57 -4.82
N LEU A 84 -7.34 -7.05 -4.87
CA LEU A 84 -6.47 -6.79 -3.74
C LEU A 84 -6.61 -5.30 -3.36
N GLU A 85 -7.08 -5.04 -2.15
CA GLU A 85 -7.33 -3.71 -1.62
C GLU A 85 -6.46 -3.44 -0.41
N THR A 86 -6.23 -2.16 -0.15
CA THR A 86 -5.62 -1.69 1.09
C THR A 86 -6.48 -0.56 1.65
N PRO A 87 -6.36 -0.18 2.94
CA PRO A 87 -6.95 1.04 3.47
C PRO A 87 -6.47 2.31 2.76
N SER A 88 -5.37 2.21 2.00
CA SER A 88 -4.93 3.29 1.13
C SER A 88 -5.74 3.33 -0.16
N VAL A 89 -5.58 4.40 -0.92
CA VAL A 89 -6.16 4.57 -2.26
C VAL A 89 -5.60 3.59 -3.32
N ARG A 90 -4.68 2.66 -2.97
CA ARG A 90 -4.13 1.66 -3.90
C ARG A 90 -4.94 0.36 -3.89
N TRP A 91 -5.32 -0.08 -5.08
CA TRP A 91 -5.90 -1.40 -5.35
C TRP A 91 -5.26 -2.03 -6.59
N ALA A 92 -5.28 -3.35 -6.64
CA ALA A 92 -4.89 -4.14 -7.80
C ALA A 92 -5.91 -5.24 -8.03
N GLN A 93 -6.13 -5.68 -9.25
CA GLN A 93 -7.01 -6.80 -9.55
C GLN A 93 -6.36 -7.76 -10.53
N THR A 94 -6.78 -9.01 -10.48
CA THR A 94 -6.41 -9.99 -11.50
C THR A 94 -7.60 -10.82 -11.93
N MET A 95 -7.62 -11.19 -13.21
CA MET A 95 -8.59 -12.10 -13.80
C MET A 95 -7.86 -13.27 -14.44
N ARG A 96 -8.31 -14.50 -14.15
CA ARG A 96 -7.84 -15.69 -14.86
C ARG A 96 -8.46 -15.75 -16.25
N VAL A 97 -7.62 -15.77 -17.27
CA VAL A 97 -8.02 -15.89 -18.68
C VAL A 97 -7.31 -17.09 -19.32
N ASP A 98 -7.64 -17.38 -20.58
CA ASP A 98 -6.95 -18.45 -21.28
C ASP A 98 -5.48 -18.07 -21.49
N GLY A 99 -4.57 -19.01 -21.26
CA GLY A 99 -3.13 -18.78 -21.32
C GLY A 99 -2.49 -18.03 -20.13
N GLY A 100 -3.25 -17.50 -19.17
CA GLY A 100 -2.62 -16.79 -18.04
C GLY A 100 -3.56 -15.92 -17.21
N TYR A 101 -3.05 -14.76 -16.81
CA TYR A 101 -3.73 -13.79 -15.97
C TYR A 101 -3.63 -12.41 -16.58
N VAL A 102 -4.71 -11.63 -16.51
CA VAL A 102 -4.63 -10.18 -16.70
C VAL A 102 -4.43 -9.58 -15.31
N VAL A 103 -3.50 -8.62 -15.18
CA VAL A 103 -3.30 -7.85 -13.96
C VAL A 103 -3.53 -6.38 -14.26
N GLU A 104 -4.40 -5.76 -13.48
CA GLU A 104 -4.75 -4.35 -13.59
C GLU A 104 -4.60 -3.67 -12.24
N VAL A 105 -4.23 -2.40 -12.27
CA VAL A 105 -3.98 -1.61 -11.07
C VAL A 105 -4.64 -0.26 -11.23
N ASN A 106 -4.96 0.38 -10.11
CA ASN A 106 -5.31 1.79 -10.18
C ASN A 106 -4.09 2.63 -10.58
N GLY A 107 -4.32 3.79 -11.18
CA GLY A 107 -3.26 4.75 -11.43
C GLY A 107 -2.65 5.28 -10.13
N VAL A 108 -1.63 6.13 -10.25
CA VAL A 108 -1.13 6.87 -9.09
C VAL A 108 -2.27 7.76 -8.58
N PRO A 109 -2.56 7.78 -7.26
CA PRO A 109 -3.60 8.64 -6.71
C PRO A 109 -3.42 10.10 -7.14
N GLY A 110 -4.49 10.68 -7.70
CA GLY A 110 -4.46 12.00 -8.32
C GLY A 110 -5.38 12.08 -9.54
N PRO A 111 -5.29 13.16 -10.34
CA PRO A 111 -6.10 13.33 -11.55
C PRO A 111 -5.86 12.22 -12.60
N ASP A 112 -4.73 11.52 -12.51
CA ASP A 112 -4.35 10.42 -13.40
C ASP A 112 -4.63 9.02 -12.81
N CYS A 113 -5.56 8.92 -11.85
CA CYS A 113 -5.96 7.65 -11.21
C CYS A 113 -6.83 6.77 -12.13
N PHE A 114 -6.44 6.63 -13.39
CA PHE A 114 -7.08 5.73 -14.34
C PHE A 114 -6.53 4.32 -14.19
N VAL A 115 -7.34 3.32 -14.54
CA VAL A 115 -6.90 1.90 -14.52
C VAL A 115 -5.79 1.69 -15.54
N ARG A 116 -4.74 0.98 -15.13
CA ARG A 116 -3.60 0.59 -15.96
C ARG A 116 -3.44 -0.92 -15.94
N ARG A 117 -3.02 -1.49 -17.06
CA ARG A 117 -2.71 -2.92 -17.20
C ARG A 117 -1.21 -3.15 -17.06
N ALA A 118 -0.83 -4.21 -16.36
CA ALA A 118 0.55 -4.67 -16.35
C ALA A 118 0.87 -5.37 -17.67
N VAL A 119 1.85 -4.84 -18.40
CA VAL A 119 2.31 -5.34 -19.69
C VAL A 119 3.74 -5.86 -19.55
N ALA A 120 3.96 -7.09 -20.01
CA ALA A 120 5.26 -7.73 -19.96
C ALA A 120 6.27 -6.98 -20.84
N LEU A 121 7.40 -6.56 -20.27
CA LEU A 121 8.50 -6.00 -21.04
C LEU A 121 9.18 -7.11 -21.87
N PRO A 122 9.69 -6.79 -23.08
CA PRO A 122 10.47 -7.72 -23.88
C PRO A 122 11.69 -8.24 -23.10
N GLY A 123 11.94 -9.55 -23.16
CA GLY A 123 13.04 -10.17 -22.46
C GLY A 123 13.28 -11.62 -22.87
N PRO A 124 14.43 -12.21 -22.47
CA PRO A 124 14.73 -13.60 -22.78
C PRO A 124 13.66 -14.52 -22.20
N GLY A 125 13.04 -15.34 -23.05
CA GLY A 125 11.97 -16.27 -22.66
C GLY A 125 10.56 -15.67 -22.62
N ARG A 126 10.37 -14.45 -23.14
CA ARG A 126 9.02 -13.87 -23.32
C ARG A 126 8.71 -13.68 -24.80
N ASP A 127 7.62 -14.30 -25.24
CA ASP A 127 7.12 -14.12 -26.59
C ASP A 127 6.56 -12.70 -26.76
N ALA A 128 6.98 -12.01 -27.81
CA ALA A 128 6.58 -10.62 -28.09
C ALA A 128 5.05 -10.43 -28.30
N GLY A 129 4.28 -11.51 -28.38
CA GLY A 129 2.83 -11.50 -28.59
C GLY A 129 1.98 -11.64 -27.31
N SER A 130 2.56 -11.92 -26.15
CA SER A 130 1.79 -12.14 -24.91
C SER A 130 1.60 -10.88 -24.06
N GLY A 131 1.81 -9.68 -24.62
CA GLY A 131 2.08 -8.44 -23.88
C GLY A 131 1.19 -8.19 -22.66
N ASP A 132 -0.11 -8.48 -22.76
CA ASP A 132 -1.09 -8.24 -21.71
C ASP A 132 -1.26 -9.39 -20.70
N LEU A 133 -0.65 -10.55 -20.97
CA LEU A 133 -0.79 -11.76 -20.17
C LEU A 133 0.39 -11.95 -19.24
N VAL A 134 0.05 -12.13 -17.96
CA VAL A 134 0.94 -12.61 -16.92
C VAL A 134 0.83 -14.13 -16.87
N PRO A 135 1.89 -14.90 -17.19
CA PRO A 135 1.77 -16.32 -17.50
C PRO A 135 1.52 -17.19 -16.26
N THR A 136 2.00 -16.78 -15.08
CA THR A 136 2.01 -17.63 -13.89
C THR A 136 1.25 -17.01 -12.72
N VAL A 137 0.75 -17.88 -11.83
CA VAL A 137 0.14 -17.49 -10.55
C VAL A 137 1.09 -16.60 -9.75
N SER A 138 2.36 -17.04 -9.63
CA SER A 138 3.36 -16.36 -8.82
C SER A 138 3.64 -14.96 -9.35
N GLU A 139 3.82 -14.81 -10.66
CA GLU A 139 4.04 -13.48 -11.26
C GLU A 139 2.83 -12.57 -11.07
N ALA A 140 1.60 -13.09 -11.23
CA ALA A 140 0.40 -12.29 -11.01
C ALA A 140 0.31 -11.84 -9.55
N ALA A 141 0.53 -12.73 -8.59
CA ALA A 141 0.53 -12.41 -7.18
C ALA A 141 1.64 -11.41 -6.80
N ASP A 142 2.84 -11.57 -7.34
CA ASP A 142 3.95 -10.65 -7.09
C ASP A 142 3.66 -9.24 -7.63
N LEU A 143 3.07 -9.13 -8.82
CA LEU A 143 2.66 -7.83 -9.37
C LEU A 143 1.61 -7.13 -8.51
N LEU A 144 0.56 -7.84 -8.12
CA LEU A 144 -0.47 -7.33 -7.22
C LEU A 144 0.14 -6.86 -5.89
N TRP A 145 1.00 -7.69 -5.30
CA TRP A 145 1.65 -7.41 -4.02
C TRP A 145 2.62 -6.21 -4.10
N CYS A 146 3.45 -6.16 -5.14
CA CYS A 146 4.35 -5.04 -5.37
C CYS A 146 3.57 -3.74 -5.55
N TRP A 147 2.47 -3.75 -6.30
CA TRP A 147 1.68 -2.54 -6.53
C TRP A 147 1.12 -1.94 -5.24
N VAL A 148 0.44 -2.76 -4.42
CA VAL A 148 -0.19 -2.28 -3.18
C VAL A 148 0.83 -1.83 -2.13
N HIS A 149 2.06 -2.35 -2.21
CA HIS A 149 3.17 -1.92 -1.37
C HIS A 149 4.06 -0.83 -2.00
N ALA A 150 3.64 -0.22 -3.11
CA ALA A 150 4.37 0.83 -3.82
C ALA A 150 5.82 0.43 -4.17
N ARG A 151 6.00 -0.81 -4.63
CA ARG A 151 7.28 -1.37 -5.08
C ARG A 151 7.35 -1.42 -6.60
N ALA A 152 8.57 -1.53 -7.12
CA ALA A 152 8.79 -1.73 -8.55
C ALA A 152 8.14 -3.04 -9.03
N LEU A 153 7.70 -3.05 -10.29
CA LEU A 153 7.12 -4.19 -10.99
C LEU A 153 8.19 -4.79 -11.92
N PRO A 154 9.02 -5.75 -11.46
CA PRO A 154 10.17 -6.20 -12.22
C PRO A 154 9.72 -6.88 -13.52
N GLY A 155 10.23 -6.38 -14.65
CA GLY A 155 9.91 -6.92 -15.98
C GLY A 155 8.52 -6.55 -16.49
N TYR A 156 7.82 -5.61 -15.86
CA TYR A 156 6.51 -5.16 -16.31
C TYR A 156 6.44 -3.63 -16.33
N GLU A 157 5.68 -3.11 -17.28
CA GLU A 157 5.28 -1.70 -17.31
C GLU A 157 3.77 -1.56 -17.15
N LEU A 158 3.32 -0.34 -16.87
CA LEU A 158 1.90 -0.04 -16.71
C LEU A 158 1.39 0.77 -17.90
N THR A 159 0.44 0.20 -18.65
CA THR A 159 -0.11 0.83 -19.84
C THR A 159 -1.57 1.25 -19.58
N PRO A 160 -2.00 2.47 -19.96
CA PRO A 160 -3.40 2.85 -19.89
C PRO A 160 -4.27 1.94 -20.75
N LEU A 161 -5.46 1.57 -20.28
CA LEU A 161 -6.38 0.70 -21.03
C LEU A 161 -6.87 1.30 -22.37
N GLY A 162 -6.74 2.62 -22.56
CA GLY A 162 -7.17 3.32 -23.77
C GLY A 162 -6.18 3.31 -24.94
N ASP A 163 -4.93 2.88 -24.72
CA ASP A 163 -3.86 2.98 -25.74
C ASP A 163 -3.75 1.76 -26.66
N HIS A 164 -4.59 0.74 -26.47
CA HIS A 164 -4.69 -0.39 -27.39
C HIS A 164 -5.48 0.02 -28.64
N ARG A 165 -4.82 0.74 -29.56
CA ARG A 165 -5.31 0.90 -30.93
C ARG A 165 -5.36 -0.47 -31.60
N THR A 166 -6.57 -0.83 -32.07
CA THR A 166 -6.82 -1.95 -32.97
C THR A 166 -6.22 -1.71 -34.35
#